data_AF-A0A2I0D887-F1
#
_entry.id   AF-A0A2I0D887-F1
#
_cell.length_a   1.000
_cell.length_b   1.000
_cell.length_c   1.000
_cell.angle_alpha   90.00
_cell.angle_beta   90.00
_cell.angle_gamma   90.00
#
_symmetry.space_group_name_H-M   'P 1'
#
loop_
_entity.id
_entity.type
_entity.pdbx_description
1 polymer ?
#
loop_
_entity_poly.entity_id
_entity_poly.type
_entity_poly.pdbx_seq_one_letter_code
_entity_poly.pdbx_strand_id
1 'polypeptide(L)'
;MLNRIFRKRKKKLSKSEEWKKFELFELFDDLDSALKLGSEYSGGYSGVFLSAEEFHNAFSEELYNLKYQNVPDFKNICVWFAPTSAWDDFVGMEGIQLGNRIFERAYKFHNPNN
;
A
#
# COMPACT_ATOMS: atom_id res chain seq x y z
N MET A 1 7.88 50.44 -14.83
CA MET A 1 8.53 49.47 -13.93
C MET A 1 7.65 48.23 -13.87
N LEU A 2 8.09 47.10 -14.43
CA LEU A 2 7.33 45.85 -14.42
C LEU A 2 8.07 44.83 -13.57
N ASN A 3 7.68 44.71 -12.29
CA ASN A 3 8.17 43.64 -11.41
C ASN A 3 7.53 42.31 -11.84
N ARG A 4 8.28 41.56 -12.63
CA ARG A 4 7.91 40.22 -13.08
C ARG A 4 8.22 39.24 -11.95
N ILE A 5 7.21 38.90 -11.16
CA ILE A 5 7.31 37.90 -10.09
C ILE A 5 7.57 36.53 -10.74
N PHE A 6 8.81 36.07 -10.73
CA PHE A 6 9.16 34.70 -11.11
C PHE A 6 8.71 33.75 -10.00
N ARG A 7 7.51 33.18 -10.17
CA ARG A 7 7.07 32.03 -9.36
C ARG A 7 8.01 30.86 -9.69
N LYS A 8 8.93 30.52 -8.78
CA LYS A 8 9.81 29.34 -8.94
C LYS A 8 8.92 28.12 -9.16
N ARG A 9 8.97 27.52 -10.36
CA ARG A 9 8.33 26.22 -10.62
C ARG A 9 8.97 25.20 -9.67
N LYS A 10 8.17 24.55 -8.81
CA LYS A 10 8.65 23.40 -8.02
C LYS A 10 9.24 22.39 -9.01
N LYS A 11 10.50 22.00 -8.79
CA LYS A 11 11.18 20.99 -9.61
C LYS A 11 10.38 19.69 -9.51
N LYS A 12 9.94 19.15 -10.65
CA LYS A 12 9.29 17.83 -10.72
C LYS A 12 10.36 16.77 -10.44
N LEU A 13 10.08 15.85 -9.52
CA LEU A 13 10.97 14.73 -9.23
C LEU A 13 10.98 13.76 -10.42
N SER A 14 12.08 13.06 -10.61
CA SER A 14 12.13 11.90 -11.51
C SER A 14 11.41 10.71 -10.87
N LYS A 15 11.00 9.71 -11.68
CA LYS A 15 10.32 8.50 -11.17
C LYS A 15 11.10 7.81 -10.03
N SER A 16 12.42 7.69 -10.17
CA SER A 16 13.26 7.06 -9.15
C SER A 16 13.36 7.88 -7.86
N GLU A 17 13.36 9.21 -7.96
CA GLU A 17 13.29 10.09 -6.79
C GLU A 17 11.91 10.04 -6.12
N GLU A 18 10.82 9.93 -6.89
CA GLU A 18 9.48 9.73 -6.36
C GLU A 18 9.38 8.39 -5.62
N TRP A 19 9.86 7.31 -6.22
CA TRP A 19 9.83 5.97 -5.60
C TRP A 19 10.63 5.90 -4.31
N LYS A 20 11.81 6.54 -4.26
CA LYS A 20 12.58 6.67 -3.02
C LYS A 20 11.89 7.54 -1.98
N LYS A 21 11.29 8.66 -2.41
CA LYS A 21 10.57 9.57 -1.51
C LYS A 21 9.39 8.87 -0.83
N PHE A 22 8.71 7.98 -1.54
CA PHE A 22 7.54 7.26 -1.05
C PHE A 22 7.83 5.86 -0.51
N GLU A 23 9.10 5.54 -0.28
CA GLU A 23 9.52 4.26 0.33
C GLU A 23 8.93 3.05 -0.42
N LEU A 24 8.95 3.10 -1.77
CA LEU A 24 8.29 2.11 -2.61
C LEU A 24 8.88 0.70 -2.42
N PHE A 25 10.19 0.61 -2.22
CA PHE A 25 10.86 -0.67 -1.99
C PHE A 25 10.45 -1.25 -0.64
N GLU A 26 10.45 -0.42 0.40
CA GLU A 26 10.04 -0.79 1.74
C GLU A 26 8.55 -1.17 1.80
N LEU A 27 7.71 -0.53 0.98
CA LEU A 27 6.32 -0.95 0.81
C LEU A 27 6.22 -2.35 0.22
N PHE A 28 6.98 -2.66 -0.84
CA PHE A 28 6.97 -4.02 -1.42
C PHE A 28 7.51 -5.07 -0.45
N ASP A 29 8.54 -4.75 0.34
CA ASP A 29 9.07 -5.64 1.38
C ASP A 29 8.03 -5.93 2.47
N ASP A 30 7.29 -4.91 2.92
CA ASP A 30 6.19 -5.09 3.87
C ASP A 30 5.03 -5.88 3.24
N LEU A 31 4.69 -5.65 1.97
CA LEU A 31 3.65 -6.41 1.26
C LEU A 31 4.01 -7.89 1.12
N ASP A 32 5.26 -8.21 0.79
CA ASP A 32 5.75 -9.59 0.75
C ASP A 32 5.75 -10.24 2.14
N SER A 33 6.00 -9.45 3.19
CA SER A 33 5.93 -9.91 4.57
C SER A 33 4.48 -10.18 4.99
N ALA A 34 3.54 -9.32 4.58
CA ALA A 34 2.12 -9.49 4.85
C ALA A 34 1.54 -10.70 4.11
N LEU A 35 2.01 -10.98 2.88
CA LEU A 35 1.59 -12.16 2.13
C LEU A 35 2.00 -13.44 2.87
N LYS A 36 3.24 -13.50 3.36
CA LYS A 36 3.72 -14.63 4.17
C LYS A 36 2.90 -14.79 5.44
N LEU A 37 2.73 -13.71 6.21
CA LEU A 37 1.97 -13.73 7.46
C LEU A 37 0.52 -14.14 7.23
N GLY A 38 -0.14 -13.59 6.21
CA GLY A 38 -1.54 -13.88 5.88
C GLY A 38 -1.77 -15.36 5.53
N SER A 39 -0.75 -16.06 5.02
CA SER A 39 -0.84 -17.49 4.70
C SER A 39 -0.95 -18.40 5.94
N GLU A 40 -0.68 -17.86 7.13
CA GLU A 40 -0.75 -18.60 8.41
C GLU A 40 -2.15 -18.60 9.03
N TYR A 41 -3.08 -17.79 8.48
CA TYR A 41 -4.44 -17.64 8.98
C TYR A 41 -5.44 -18.41 8.11
N SER A 42 -6.54 -18.85 8.72
CA SER A 42 -7.60 -19.60 8.04
C SER A 42 -8.98 -19.26 8.60
N GLY A 43 -10.01 -19.33 7.75
CA GLY A 43 -11.38 -18.98 8.12
C GLY A 43 -11.59 -17.50 8.43
N GLY A 44 -12.57 -17.17 9.28
CA GLY A 44 -12.95 -15.78 9.59
C GLY A 44 -13.89 -15.16 8.54
N TYR A 45 -14.20 -13.88 8.70
CA TYR A 45 -15.02 -13.09 7.76
C TYR A 45 -14.75 -11.60 7.98
N SER A 46 -14.56 -10.85 6.88
CA SER A 46 -14.19 -9.43 6.94
C SER A 46 -15.22 -8.47 6.34
N GLY A 47 -16.48 -8.91 6.20
CA GLY A 47 -17.49 -8.14 5.47
C GLY A 47 -17.38 -8.28 3.95
N VAL A 48 -16.15 -8.29 3.43
CA VAL A 48 -15.83 -8.36 1.99
C VAL A 48 -15.36 -9.74 1.57
N PHE A 49 -14.51 -10.39 2.37
CA PHE A 49 -13.99 -11.73 2.09
C PHE A 49 -14.62 -12.75 3.04
N LEU A 50 -14.99 -13.90 2.49
CA LEU A 50 -15.62 -15.01 3.21
C LEU A 50 -14.63 -15.83 4.03
N SER A 51 -13.33 -15.67 3.81
CA SER A 51 -12.28 -16.27 4.62
C SER A 51 -10.91 -15.60 4.41
N ALA A 52 -9.98 -15.86 5.33
CA ALA A 52 -8.58 -15.43 5.23
C ALA A 52 -7.89 -15.98 3.97
N GLU A 53 -8.23 -17.19 3.54
CA GLU A 53 -7.71 -17.82 2.33
C GLU A 53 -8.19 -17.10 1.07
N GLU A 54 -9.47 -16.71 1.01
CA GLU A 54 -10.01 -15.92 -0.10
C GLU A 54 -9.30 -14.57 -0.19
N PHE A 55 -9.15 -13.90 0.96
CA PHE A 55 -8.39 -12.65 1.05
C PHE A 55 -6.94 -12.84 0.60
N HIS A 56 -6.25 -13.87 1.10
CA HIS A 56 -4.86 -14.15 0.76
C HIS A 56 -4.68 -14.40 -0.74
N ASN A 57 -5.61 -15.13 -1.38
CA ASN A 57 -5.56 -15.35 -2.83
C ASN A 57 -5.74 -14.03 -3.61
N ALA A 58 -6.74 -13.23 -3.25
CA ALA A 58 -6.97 -11.93 -3.88
C ALA A 58 -5.77 -10.98 -3.67
N PHE A 59 -5.18 -11.00 -2.48
CA PHE A 59 -4.01 -10.19 -2.16
C PHE A 59 -2.76 -10.66 -2.93
N SER A 60 -2.54 -11.97 -3.06
CA SER A 60 -1.46 -12.55 -3.84
C SER A 60 -1.52 -12.12 -5.31
N GLU A 61 -2.69 -12.18 -5.92
CA GLU A 61 -2.92 -11.75 -7.30
C GLU A 61 -2.67 -10.24 -7.48
N GLU A 62 -3.16 -9.42 -6.56
CA GLU A 62 -2.92 -7.97 -6.55
C GLU A 62 -1.41 -7.66 -6.46
N LEU A 63 -0.70 -8.31 -5.52
CA LEU A 63 0.73 -8.09 -5.33
C LEU A 63 1.55 -8.51 -6.56
N TYR A 64 1.16 -9.63 -7.20
CA TYR A 64 1.74 -10.03 -8.47
C TYR A 64 1.55 -8.93 -9.52
N ASN A 65 0.32 -8.44 -9.71
CA ASN A 65 0.03 -7.39 -10.68
C ASN A 65 0.83 -6.10 -10.42
N LEU A 66 0.91 -5.65 -9.16
CA LEU A 66 1.65 -4.46 -8.77
C LEU A 66 3.14 -4.53 -9.15
N LYS A 67 3.77 -5.71 -9.02
CA LYS A 67 5.19 -5.92 -9.35
C LYS A 67 5.50 -5.78 -10.83
N TYR A 68 4.51 -5.99 -11.71
CA TYR A 68 4.69 -5.91 -13.17
C TYR A 68 4.13 -4.63 -13.81
N GLN A 69 3.44 -3.79 -13.04
CA GLN A 69 2.94 -2.50 -13.52
C GLN A 69 4.06 -1.46 -13.67
N ASN A 70 4.04 -0.69 -14.78
CA ASN A 70 4.99 0.42 -15.01
C ASN A 70 4.78 1.59 -14.02
N VAL A 71 3.56 1.75 -13.53
CA VAL A 71 3.19 2.64 -12.43
C VAL A 71 2.20 1.87 -11.57
N PRO A 72 2.61 1.36 -10.40
CA PRO A 72 1.74 0.58 -9.53
C PRO A 72 0.54 1.41 -9.01
N ASP A 73 -0.67 0.84 -9.04
CA ASP A 73 -1.87 1.43 -8.43
C ASP A 73 -2.22 0.75 -7.10
N PHE A 74 -1.87 1.40 -5.99
CA PHE A 74 -2.08 0.86 -4.64
C PHE A 74 -3.50 1.03 -4.08
N LYS A 75 -4.51 1.29 -4.92
CA LYS A 75 -5.89 1.52 -4.43
C LYS A 75 -6.43 0.36 -3.58
N ASN A 76 -6.29 -0.88 -4.06
CA ASN A 76 -6.76 -2.05 -3.31
C ASN A 76 -5.97 -2.24 -2.00
N ILE A 77 -4.66 -2.04 -2.05
CA ILE A 77 -3.80 -2.07 -0.86
C ILE A 77 -4.26 -1.04 0.17
N CYS A 78 -4.60 0.19 -0.25
CA CYS A 78 -5.11 1.21 0.66
C CYS A 78 -6.43 0.79 1.32
N VAL A 79 -7.32 0.10 0.61
CA VAL A 79 -8.61 -0.35 1.15
C VAL A 79 -8.43 -1.52 2.11
N TRP A 80 -7.61 -2.50 1.74
CA TRP A 80 -7.46 -3.75 2.48
C TRP A 80 -6.61 -3.66 3.74
N PHE A 81 -5.70 -2.68 3.79
CA PHE A 81 -4.80 -2.46 4.93
C PHE A 81 -5.15 -1.20 5.74
N ALA A 82 -6.23 -0.49 5.40
CA ALA A 82 -6.71 0.62 6.22
C ALA A 82 -6.96 0.15 7.66
N PRO A 83 -6.78 1.00 8.68
CA PRO A 83 -7.12 0.63 10.04
C PRO A 83 -8.57 0.15 10.14
N THR A 84 -8.80 -0.93 10.89
CA THR A 84 -10.11 -1.59 11.08
C THR A 84 -10.73 -2.13 9.79
N SER A 85 -9.90 -2.57 8.84
CA SER A 85 -10.35 -3.13 7.56
C SER A 85 -10.06 -4.64 7.45
N ALA A 86 -10.20 -5.18 6.24
CA ALA A 86 -10.21 -6.62 6.01
C ALA A 86 -8.98 -7.35 6.55
N TRP A 87 -7.81 -6.74 6.48
CA TRP A 87 -6.60 -7.30 7.06
C TRP A 87 -6.73 -7.54 8.58
N ASP A 88 -7.22 -6.53 9.31
CA ASP A 88 -7.31 -6.56 10.78
C ASP A 88 -8.32 -7.60 11.27
N ASP A 89 -9.32 -7.95 10.46
CA ASP A 89 -10.31 -8.99 10.78
C ASP A 89 -9.73 -10.40 10.76
N PHE A 90 -8.59 -10.61 10.09
CA PHE A 90 -7.97 -11.93 9.96
C PHE A 90 -6.74 -12.12 10.83
N VAL A 91 -5.99 -11.05 11.15
CA VAL A 91 -4.67 -11.17 11.77
C VAL A 91 -4.64 -10.82 13.25
N GLY A 92 -3.62 -11.31 13.96
CA GLY A 92 -3.33 -10.89 15.33
C GLY A 92 -2.64 -9.53 15.44
N MET A 93 -2.30 -9.12 16.66
CA MET A 93 -1.66 -7.83 16.97
C MET A 93 -0.38 -7.54 16.17
N GLU A 94 0.41 -8.57 15.87
CA GLU A 94 1.61 -8.45 15.02
C GLU A 94 1.25 -8.01 13.59
N GLY A 95 0.19 -8.58 13.04
CA GLY A 95 -0.33 -8.22 11.72
C GLY A 95 -0.85 -6.79 11.67
N ILE A 96 -1.52 -6.31 12.71
CA ILE A 96 -2.05 -4.93 12.76
C ILE A 96 -0.93 -3.90 12.57
N GLN A 97 0.22 -4.08 13.23
CA GLN A 97 1.34 -3.14 13.08
C GLN A 97 1.91 -3.14 11.66
N LEU A 98 2.02 -4.32 11.04
CA LEU A 98 2.46 -4.46 9.66
C LEU A 98 1.46 -3.81 8.69
N GLY A 99 0.17 -4.04 8.90
CA GLY A 99 -0.89 -3.48 8.05
C GLY A 99 -0.94 -1.95 8.09
N ASN A 100 -0.81 -1.37 9.28
CA ASN A 100 -0.75 0.09 9.42
C ASN A 100 0.45 0.70 8.67
N ARG A 101 1.63 0.08 8.72
CA ARG A 101 2.80 0.56 7.95
C ARG A 101 2.56 0.49 6.44
N ILE A 102 1.96 -0.61 5.97
CA ILE A 102 1.59 -0.78 4.55
C ILE A 102 0.64 0.33 4.12
N PHE A 103 -0.41 0.57 4.89
CA PHE A 103 -1.38 1.61 4.60
C PHE A 103 -0.75 3.00 4.54
N GLU A 104 0.09 3.35 5.52
CA GLU A 104 0.76 4.65 5.54
C GLU A 104 1.60 4.89 4.29
N ARG A 105 2.38 3.90 3.85
CA ARG A 105 3.23 4.03 2.64
C ARG A 105 2.40 4.05 1.35
N ALA A 106 1.44 3.12 1.23
CA ALA A 106 0.54 3.06 0.08
C ALA A 106 -0.27 4.36 -0.07
N TYR A 107 -0.78 4.89 1.04
CA TYR A 107 -1.54 6.15 1.06
C TYR A 107 -0.70 7.35 0.66
N LYS A 108 0.56 7.46 1.13
CA LYS A 108 1.50 8.51 0.70
C LYS A 108 1.77 8.46 -0.81
N PHE A 109 1.92 7.26 -1.36
CA PHE A 109 2.12 7.08 -2.80
C PHE A 109 0.87 7.49 -3.60
N HIS A 110 -0.31 7.10 -3.14
CA HIS A 110 -1.58 7.45 -3.80
C HIS A 110 -1.94 8.94 -3.65
N ASN A 111 -1.59 9.56 -2.52
CA ASN A 111 -1.89 10.95 -2.18
C ASN A 111 -0.61 11.75 -1.88
N PRO A 112 0.21 12.09 -2.90
CA PRO A 112 1.54 12.67 -2.71
C PRO A 112 1.57 14.12 -2.16
N ASN A 113 0.40 14.71 -1.91
CA ASN A 113 0.20 16.08 -1.44
C ASN A 113 -0.29 16.19 0.02
N ASN A 114 -0.49 15.06 0.71
CA ASN A 114 -0.77 15.02 2.14
C ASN A 114 0.52 14.92 2.97
#